data_AF-A0A8H7S922-F1
#
_entry.id   AF-A0A8H7S922-F1
#
_cell.length_a   1.000
_cell.length_b   1.000
_cell.length_c   1.000
_cell.angle_alpha   90.00
_cell.angle_beta   90.00
_cell.angle_gamma   90.00
#
_symmetry.space_group_name_H-M   'P 1'
#
loop_
_entity.id
_entity.type
_entity.pdbx_description
1 polymer ?
#
loop_
_entity_poly.entity_id
_entity_poly.type
_entity_poly.pdbx_seq_one_letter_code
_entity_poly.pdbx_strand_id
1 'polypeptide(L)'
;MGKPPKQPRAKGSMKPASSSRAAEVASGGANALSFQNLGGFAQFSGTTTIGSPVATGSSDADMVSMNNLDAELVMILKKISKRDAITKLKALEELETYLKANTNVIPAVIPAWSKMYVKLTIEVDRRVRLVTNNVHLLVSANAKKKLAPHLKEFIGPWLITMFDQSPDVARAARNSFNTVFSEDKRVGVLEFCQKDILEYVTEMILSKTPDTLSDPRHVTKEDMAAKFARVISGCFNCICHII
;
A
#
# COMPACT_ATOMS: atom_id res chain seq x y z
N MET A 1 -68.82 -12.88 14.76
CA MET A 1 -68.95 -11.47 14.36
C MET A 1 -68.83 -10.62 15.63
N GLY A 2 -68.00 -9.61 15.84
CA GLY A 2 -66.88 -9.01 15.13
C GLY A 2 -66.07 -8.23 16.21
N LYS A 3 -64.73 -8.25 16.12
CA LYS A 3 -63.84 -7.52 17.04
C LYS A 3 -64.02 -6.00 16.87
N PRO A 4 -63.91 -5.19 17.94
CA PRO A 4 -63.94 -3.73 17.82
C PRO A 4 -62.64 -3.21 17.15
N PRO A 5 -62.71 -2.12 16.36
CA PRO A 5 -61.55 -1.61 15.63
C PRO A 5 -60.60 -0.86 16.57
N LYS A 6 -59.32 -1.27 16.58
CA LYS A 6 -58.24 -0.50 17.21
C LYS A 6 -57.75 0.56 16.21
N GLN A 7 -57.85 1.82 16.61
CA GLN A 7 -57.23 2.96 15.94
C GLN A 7 -55.71 2.77 15.77
N PRO A 8 -55.14 3.07 14.59
CA PRO A 8 -53.69 3.17 14.44
C PRO A 8 -53.17 4.51 15.01
N ARG A 9 -52.19 4.38 15.89
CA ARG A 9 -51.49 5.45 16.60
C ARG A 9 -50.48 6.12 15.67
N ALA A 10 -50.69 7.40 15.36
CA ALA A 10 -49.76 8.22 14.60
C ALA A 10 -48.42 8.36 15.35
N LYS A 11 -47.29 8.14 14.66
CA LYS A 11 -45.96 8.44 15.20
C LYS A 11 -45.09 9.13 14.15
N GLY A 12 -45.11 10.46 14.24
CA GLY A 12 -43.95 11.34 14.09
C GLY A 12 -43.08 11.22 12.84
N SER A 13 -43.34 12.13 11.89
CA SER A 13 -42.40 12.60 10.87
C SER A 13 -41.02 12.93 11.46
N MET A 14 -39.99 12.18 11.07
CA MET A 14 -38.58 12.59 11.26
C MET A 14 -38.13 13.38 10.03
N LYS A 15 -37.87 14.67 10.26
CA LYS A 15 -37.17 15.55 9.32
C LYS A 15 -35.73 15.06 9.10
N PRO A 16 -35.21 15.06 7.87
CA PRO A 16 -33.78 14.85 7.62
C PRO A 16 -32.97 16.07 8.09
N ALA A 17 -31.85 15.82 8.77
CA ALA A 17 -30.92 16.85 9.22
C ALA A 17 -30.15 17.45 8.03
N SER A 18 -30.30 18.75 7.82
CA SER A 18 -29.59 19.54 6.81
C SER A 18 -28.18 19.89 7.29
N SER A 19 -27.15 19.42 6.58
CA SER A 19 -25.72 19.66 6.87
C SER A 19 -25.16 20.90 6.16
N SER A 20 -25.83 22.05 6.29
CA SER A 20 -25.43 23.32 5.66
C SER A 20 -24.17 24.00 6.25
N ARG A 21 -23.29 23.24 6.91
CA ARG A 21 -22.04 23.75 7.53
C ARG A 21 -20.75 23.15 6.95
N ALA A 22 -20.83 22.35 5.89
CA ALA A 22 -19.64 21.78 5.24
C ALA A 22 -18.99 22.72 4.19
N ALA A 23 -19.56 23.89 3.92
CA ALA A 23 -19.10 24.79 2.86
C ALA A 23 -18.17 25.93 3.34
N GLU A 24 -17.93 26.11 4.65
CA GLU A 24 -17.09 27.21 5.16
C GLU A 24 -15.62 26.83 5.42
N VAL A 25 -15.23 25.57 5.21
CA VAL A 25 -13.82 25.13 5.34
C VAL A 25 -13.07 25.22 3.99
N ALA A 26 -13.76 25.55 2.90
CA ALA A 26 -13.17 25.68 1.56
C ALA A 26 -12.68 27.11 1.21
N SER A 27 -12.83 28.09 2.11
CA SER A 27 -12.48 29.51 1.84
C SER A 27 -11.48 30.13 2.82
N GLY A 28 -10.79 29.32 3.62
CA GLY A 28 -9.67 29.77 4.46
C GLY A 28 -8.34 29.69 3.70
N GLY A 29 -7.82 30.84 3.26
CA GLY A 29 -6.60 30.96 2.47
C GLY A 29 -5.40 30.21 3.07
N ALA A 30 -4.80 29.34 2.25
CA ALA A 30 -3.53 28.71 2.54
C ALA A 30 -2.43 29.77 2.56
N ASN A 31 -1.99 30.17 3.76
CA ASN A 31 -0.69 30.79 3.91
C ASN A 31 0.37 29.75 3.54
N ALA A 32 1.01 29.96 2.39
CA ALA A 32 2.16 29.21 1.96
C ALA A 32 3.29 29.36 3.01
N LEU A 33 3.64 28.26 3.67
CA LEU A 33 4.84 28.22 4.50
C LEU A 33 6.06 28.27 3.57
N SER A 34 6.81 29.37 3.66
CA SER A 34 8.07 29.56 2.93
C SER A 34 9.14 28.61 3.49
N PHE A 35 9.52 27.60 2.69
CA PHE A 35 10.61 26.65 2.99
C PHE A 35 11.94 27.13 2.38
N GLN A 36 12.30 28.40 2.62
CA GLN A 36 13.45 29.02 1.96
C GLN A 36 14.83 28.74 2.59
N ASN A 37 14.96 27.85 3.59
CA ASN A 37 16.24 27.72 4.31
C ASN A 37 16.79 26.30 4.54
N LEU A 38 16.55 25.37 3.61
CA LEU A 38 17.22 24.06 3.60
C LEU A 38 18.06 23.93 2.33
N GLY A 39 19.38 24.02 2.49
CA GLY A 39 20.34 24.06 1.41
C GLY A 39 20.27 22.85 0.46
N GLY A 40 20.47 23.12 -0.83
CA GLY A 40 21.13 22.25 -1.81
C GLY A 40 20.52 20.89 -2.18
N PHE A 41 19.49 20.39 -1.51
CA PHE A 41 18.94 19.03 -1.77
C PHE A 41 17.42 19.00 -2.01
N ALA A 42 16.74 20.14 -1.97
CA ALA A 42 15.28 20.24 -2.06
C ALA A 42 14.72 20.32 -3.50
N GLN A 43 15.57 20.22 -4.54
CA GLN A 43 15.13 20.47 -5.93
C GLN A 43 14.53 19.25 -6.66
N PHE A 44 14.27 18.13 -5.98
CA PHE A 44 13.65 16.94 -6.60
C PHE A 44 12.29 16.53 -5.99
N SER A 45 11.73 17.29 -5.04
CA SER A 45 10.40 16.97 -4.52
C SER A 45 9.32 17.50 -5.46
N GLY A 46 9.04 16.75 -6.52
CA GLY A 46 7.73 16.77 -7.17
C GLY A 46 6.72 16.25 -6.16
N THR A 47 5.75 17.08 -5.78
CA THR A 47 4.61 16.72 -4.94
C THR A 47 3.85 15.55 -5.55
N THR A 48 4.11 14.34 -5.07
CA THR A 48 3.20 13.20 -5.22
C THR A 48 2.18 13.26 -4.10
N THR A 49 0.95 13.62 -4.45
CA THR A 49 -0.21 13.50 -3.56
C THR A 49 -0.44 12.01 -3.27
N ILE A 50 0.04 11.54 -2.12
CA ILE A 50 -0.29 10.22 -1.58
C ILE A 50 -1.74 10.29 -1.09
N GLY A 51 -2.69 9.99 -1.99
CA GLY A 51 -4.11 10.17 -1.68
C GLY A 51 -5.02 9.84 -2.84
N SER A 52 -4.85 8.66 -3.44
CA SER A 52 -5.85 8.10 -4.36
C SER A 52 -6.60 6.95 -3.68
N PRO A 53 -7.92 6.84 -3.86
CA PRO A 53 -8.67 5.69 -3.35
C PRO A 53 -8.09 4.42 -3.97
N VAL A 54 -8.04 3.33 -3.20
CA VAL A 54 -7.59 2.02 -3.66
C VAL A 54 -8.64 1.46 -4.62
N ALA A 55 -8.67 1.97 -5.85
CA ALA A 55 -9.39 1.37 -6.95
C ALA A 55 -8.59 0.13 -7.41
N THR A 56 -9.25 -1.02 -7.41
CA THR A 56 -8.72 -2.33 -7.85
C THR A 56 -8.73 -2.47 -9.39
N GLY A 57 -8.66 -1.35 -10.11
CA GLY A 57 -8.46 -1.28 -11.56
C GLY A 57 -7.07 -0.76 -11.88
N SER A 58 -6.46 -1.24 -12.97
CA SER A 58 -5.24 -0.66 -13.53
C SER A 58 -5.51 0.81 -13.84
N SER A 59 -4.85 1.73 -13.13
CA SER A 59 -4.99 3.16 -13.43
C SER A 59 -4.13 3.53 -14.65
N ASP A 60 -4.48 4.60 -15.38
CA ASP A 60 -3.65 5.08 -16.51
C ASP A 60 -2.21 5.38 -16.05
N ALA A 61 -2.05 5.82 -14.80
CA ALA A 61 -0.75 6.04 -14.16
C ALA A 61 0.07 4.75 -13.95
N ASP A 62 -0.58 3.58 -13.85
CA ASP A 62 0.11 2.29 -13.77
C ASP A 62 0.63 1.85 -15.14
N MET A 63 -0.10 2.18 -16.22
CA MET A 63 0.31 1.88 -17.60
C MET A 63 1.54 2.70 -18.02
N VAL A 64 1.58 4.00 -17.67
CA VAL A 64 2.71 4.88 -17.99
C VAL A 64 4.03 4.37 -17.38
N SER A 65 3.97 3.80 -16.17
CA SER A 65 5.15 3.23 -15.50
C SER A 65 5.70 1.96 -16.19
N MET A 66 4.99 1.40 -17.17
CA MET A 66 5.40 0.19 -17.90
C MET A 66 5.85 0.45 -19.35
N ASN A 67 5.78 1.69 -19.85
CA ASN A 67 6.03 2.01 -21.27
C ASN A 67 7.45 1.69 -21.75
N ASN A 68 8.43 1.62 -20.84
CA ASN A 68 9.84 1.34 -21.16
C ASN A 68 10.25 -0.11 -20.90
N LEU A 69 9.28 -1.01 -20.65
CA LEU A 69 9.53 -2.42 -20.39
C LEU A 69 9.27 -3.25 -21.65
N ASP A 70 9.96 -4.37 -21.80
CA ASP A 70 9.67 -5.31 -22.88
C ASP A 70 8.28 -5.94 -22.73
N ALA A 71 7.77 -6.50 -23.83
CA ALA A 71 6.42 -7.03 -23.90
C ALA A 71 6.16 -8.17 -22.91
N GLU A 72 7.18 -9.00 -22.63
CA GLU A 72 7.06 -10.13 -21.70
C GLU A 72 6.89 -9.63 -20.26
N LEU A 73 7.73 -8.69 -19.82
CA LEU A 73 7.59 -8.03 -18.52
C LEU A 73 6.25 -7.33 -18.37
N VAL A 74 5.81 -6.58 -19.39
CA VAL A 74 4.50 -5.91 -19.36
C VAL A 74 3.38 -6.93 -19.18
N MET A 75 3.45 -8.08 -19.86
CA MET A 75 2.47 -9.16 -19.70
C MET A 75 2.48 -9.75 -18.30
N ILE A 76 3.67 -10.02 -17.74
CA ILE A 76 3.82 -10.54 -16.38
C ILE A 76 3.21 -9.56 -15.36
N LEU A 77 3.56 -8.27 -15.42
CA LEU A 77 3.03 -7.24 -14.52
C LEU A 77 1.50 -7.07 -14.67
N LYS A 78 0.97 -7.19 -15.88
CA LYS A 78 -0.50 -7.21 -16.13
C LYS A 78 -1.18 -8.43 -15.50
N LYS A 79 -0.54 -9.60 -15.51
CA LYS A 79 -1.05 -10.81 -14.82
C LYS A 79 -1.05 -10.63 -13.30
N ILE A 80 0.00 -10.03 -12.71
CA ILE A 80 0.06 -9.75 -11.27
C ILE A 80 -1.04 -8.77 -10.84
N SER A 81 -1.39 -7.81 -11.71
CA SER A 81 -2.46 -6.84 -11.46
C SER A 81 -3.88 -7.45 -11.50
N LYS A 82 -4.02 -8.74 -11.81
CA LYS A 82 -5.30 -9.45 -11.77
C LYS A 82 -5.74 -9.70 -10.32
N ARG A 83 -7.04 -9.92 -10.15
CA ARG A 83 -7.64 -10.14 -8.82
C ARG A 83 -7.44 -11.55 -8.30
N ASP A 84 -7.43 -12.55 -9.18
CA ASP A 84 -7.30 -13.95 -8.81
C ASP A 84 -5.94 -14.26 -8.16
N ALA A 85 -5.97 -14.85 -6.96
CA ALA A 85 -4.77 -15.09 -6.16
C ALA A 85 -3.84 -16.11 -6.80
N ILE A 86 -4.37 -17.13 -7.49
CA ILE A 86 -3.56 -18.17 -8.14
C ILE A 86 -2.83 -17.58 -9.36
N THR A 87 -3.53 -16.81 -10.19
CA THR A 87 -2.95 -16.10 -11.34
C THR A 87 -1.85 -15.13 -10.88
N LYS A 88 -2.12 -14.39 -9.81
CA LYS A 88 -1.15 -13.46 -9.21
C LYS A 88 0.07 -14.18 -8.67
N LEU A 89 -0.12 -15.29 -7.95
CA LEU A 89 0.98 -16.11 -7.42
C LEU A 89 1.88 -16.63 -8.55
N LYS A 90 1.29 -17.27 -9.57
CA LYS A 90 2.04 -17.78 -10.72
C LYS A 90 2.78 -16.68 -11.46
N ALA A 91 2.16 -15.52 -11.62
CA ALA A 91 2.79 -14.38 -12.28
C ALA A 91 3.91 -13.76 -11.45
N LEU A 92 3.84 -13.79 -10.11
CA LEU A 92 4.95 -13.38 -9.25
C LEU A 92 6.12 -14.35 -9.32
N GLU A 93 5.87 -15.66 -9.37
CA GLU A 93 6.90 -16.69 -9.57
C GLU A 93 7.57 -16.57 -10.96
N GLU A 94 6.77 -16.27 -11.99
CA GLU A 94 7.22 -15.95 -13.34
C GLU A 94 8.11 -14.69 -13.33
N LEU A 95 7.68 -13.62 -12.65
CA LEU A 95 8.47 -12.40 -12.48
C LEU A 95 9.79 -12.65 -11.75
N GLU A 96 9.77 -13.43 -10.67
CA GLU A 96 10.97 -13.77 -9.92
C GLU A 96 11.98 -14.49 -10.80
N THR A 97 11.51 -15.47 -11.58
CA THR A 97 12.34 -16.23 -12.53
C THR A 97 12.92 -15.33 -13.61
N TYR A 98 12.08 -14.49 -14.22
CA TYR A 98 12.49 -13.56 -15.25
C TYR A 98 13.56 -12.58 -14.75
N LEU A 99 13.35 -11.95 -13.59
CA LEU A 99 14.28 -10.95 -13.05
C LEU A 99 15.60 -11.58 -12.57
N LYS A 100 15.61 -12.84 -12.14
CA LYS A 100 16.86 -13.57 -11.83
C LYS A 100 17.71 -13.76 -13.09
N ALA A 101 17.08 -14.06 -14.22
CA ALA A 101 17.77 -14.20 -15.50
C ALA A 101 18.17 -12.84 -16.11
N ASN A 102 17.41 -11.78 -15.85
CA ASN A 102 17.54 -10.48 -16.51
C ASN A 102 17.75 -9.33 -15.52
N THR A 103 18.73 -9.42 -14.63
CA THR A 103 18.94 -8.41 -13.56
C THR A 103 19.16 -6.97 -14.07
N ASN A 104 19.64 -6.82 -15.32
CA ASN A 104 19.84 -5.53 -15.98
C ASN A 104 18.54 -4.73 -16.19
N VAL A 105 17.38 -5.38 -16.23
CA VAL A 105 16.07 -4.72 -16.43
C VAL A 105 15.48 -4.16 -15.14
N ILE A 106 15.97 -4.61 -13.97
CA ILE A 106 15.41 -4.28 -12.65
C ILE A 106 15.26 -2.77 -12.45
N PRO A 107 16.25 -1.91 -12.77
CA PRO A 107 16.10 -0.46 -12.63
C PRO A 107 14.88 0.13 -13.35
N ALA A 108 14.50 -0.42 -14.51
CA ALA A 108 13.34 0.04 -15.27
C ALA A 108 12.00 -0.43 -14.65
N VAL A 109 12.03 -1.54 -13.90
CA VAL A 109 10.84 -2.15 -13.26
C VAL A 109 10.46 -1.44 -11.96
N ILE A 110 11.42 -0.81 -11.26
CA ILE A 110 11.22 -0.21 -9.93
C ILE A 110 9.98 0.71 -9.85
N PRO A 111 9.71 1.63 -10.79
CA PRO A 111 8.56 2.54 -10.67
C PRO A 111 7.21 1.79 -10.65
N ALA A 112 7.07 0.76 -11.50
CA ALA A 112 5.87 -0.07 -11.52
C ALA A 112 5.81 -0.97 -10.27
N TRP A 113 6.93 -1.59 -9.92
CA TRP A 113 7.02 -2.48 -8.78
C TRP A 113 6.70 -1.80 -7.45
N SER A 114 7.19 -0.57 -7.23
CA SER A 114 7.00 0.19 -5.99
C SER A 114 5.51 0.35 -5.66
N LYS A 115 4.70 0.74 -6.66
CA LYS A 115 3.25 0.87 -6.53
C LYS A 115 2.55 -0.47 -6.28
N MET A 116 2.97 -1.51 -7.01
CA MET A 116 2.37 -2.84 -6.89
C MET A 116 2.68 -3.47 -5.52
N TYR A 117 3.90 -3.31 -5.02
CA TYR A 117 4.35 -3.87 -3.76
C TYR A 117 3.49 -3.43 -2.57
N VAL A 118 3.08 -2.15 -2.52
CA VAL A 118 2.15 -1.63 -1.48
C VAL A 118 0.86 -2.45 -1.41
N LYS A 119 0.28 -2.80 -2.57
CA LYS A 119 -0.97 -3.57 -2.64
C LYS A 119 -0.74 -5.06 -2.36
N LEU A 120 0.37 -5.61 -2.88
CA LEU A 120 0.69 -7.03 -2.79
C LEU A 120 1.06 -7.49 -1.38
N THR A 121 1.71 -6.64 -0.59
CA THR A 121 2.09 -6.93 0.81
C THR A 121 0.90 -7.11 1.74
N ILE A 122 -0.29 -6.69 1.35
CA ILE A 122 -1.51 -6.85 2.16
C ILE A 122 -2.47 -7.91 1.61
N GLU A 123 -2.10 -8.67 0.57
CA GLU A 123 -2.95 -9.70 -0.04
C GLU A 123 -3.43 -10.75 0.98
N VAL A 124 -4.64 -11.29 0.76
CA VAL A 124 -5.23 -12.29 1.67
C VAL A 124 -4.39 -13.57 1.67
N ASP A 125 -4.03 -14.08 0.48
CA ASP A 125 -3.22 -15.28 0.34
C ASP A 125 -1.78 -15.03 0.81
N ARG A 126 -1.36 -15.79 1.82
CA ARG A 126 -0.01 -15.69 2.39
C ARG A 126 1.09 -16.04 1.39
N ARG A 127 0.84 -16.91 0.42
CA ARG A 127 1.81 -17.30 -0.62
C ARG A 127 2.10 -16.13 -1.54
N VAL A 128 1.07 -15.36 -1.91
CA VAL A 128 1.23 -14.12 -2.68
C VAL A 128 2.12 -13.14 -1.90
N ARG A 129 1.87 -12.94 -0.60
CA ARG A 129 2.70 -12.07 0.25
C ARG A 129 4.15 -12.57 0.40
N LEU A 130 4.34 -13.87 0.51
CA LEU A 130 5.66 -14.49 0.60
C LEU A 130 6.48 -14.24 -0.66
N VAL A 131 5.95 -14.62 -1.83
CA VAL A 131 6.65 -14.44 -3.11
C VAL A 131 6.84 -12.96 -3.41
N THR A 132 5.89 -12.09 -3.04
CA THR A 132 6.05 -10.63 -3.13
C THR A 132 7.31 -10.15 -2.40
N ASN A 133 7.58 -10.64 -1.19
CA ASN A 133 8.78 -10.26 -0.44
C ASN A 133 10.07 -10.85 -1.04
N ASN A 134 10.01 -12.05 -1.64
CA ASN A 134 11.14 -12.63 -2.38
C ASN A 134 11.49 -11.80 -3.62
N VAL A 135 10.48 -11.42 -4.43
CA VAL A 135 10.67 -10.53 -5.57
C VAL A 135 11.15 -9.16 -5.09
N HIS A 136 10.64 -8.65 -3.97
CA HIS A 136 11.09 -7.37 -3.43
C HIS A 136 12.56 -7.38 -3.03
N LEU A 137 13.06 -8.46 -2.41
CA LEU A 137 14.49 -8.66 -2.15
C LEU A 137 15.29 -8.61 -3.46
N LEU A 138 14.86 -9.34 -4.49
CA LEU A 138 15.54 -9.37 -5.78
C LEU A 138 15.60 -7.97 -6.42
N VAL A 139 14.48 -7.25 -6.45
CA VAL A 139 14.39 -5.89 -7.00
C VAL A 139 15.28 -4.93 -6.21
N SER A 140 15.13 -4.88 -4.90
CA SER A 140 15.83 -3.91 -4.04
C SER A 140 17.34 -4.17 -3.95
N ALA A 141 17.78 -5.43 -3.88
CA ALA A 141 19.20 -5.78 -3.87
C ALA A 141 19.93 -5.42 -5.18
N ASN A 142 19.21 -5.40 -6.31
CA ASN A 142 19.77 -5.09 -7.63
C ASN A 142 19.46 -3.66 -8.12
N ALA A 143 18.66 -2.89 -7.36
CA ALA A 143 18.27 -1.54 -7.71
C ALA A 143 19.41 -0.50 -7.61
N LYS A 144 20.48 -0.79 -6.84
CA LYS A 144 21.59 0.14 -6.58
C LYS A 144 21.06 1.52 -6.12
N LYS A 145 21.61 2.61 -6.66
CA LYS A 145 21.18 3.99 -6.37
C LYS A 145 19.78 4.35 -6.88
N LYS A 146 19.14 3.49 -7.71
CA LYS A 146 17.81 3.74 -8.28
C LYS A 146 16.68 3.38 -7.32
N LEU A 147 16.97 2.73 -6.18
CA LEU A 147 15.96 2.46 -5.15
C LEU A 147 15.58 3.73 -4.38
N ALA A 148 16.56 4.60 -4.10
CA ALA A 148 16.41 5.72 -3.18
C ALA A 148 15.26 6.69 -3.53
N PRO A 149 15.02 7.07 -4.81
CA PRO A 149 13.90 7.95 -5.16
C PRO A 149 12.51 7.38 -4.85
N HIS A 150 12.40 6.05 -4.78
CA HIS A 150 11.12 5.35 -4.57
C HIS A 150 10.94 4.83 -3.15
N LEU A 151 11.99 4.86 -2.32
CA LEU A 151 12.00 4.22 -1.01
C LEU A 151 10.81 4.65 -0.13
N LYS A 152 10.51 5.94 -0.11
CA LYS A 152 9.41 6.53 0.68
C LYS A 152 8.02 6.00 0.25
N GLU A 153 7.87 5.53 -1.00
CA GLU A 153 6.59 5.01 -1.50
C GLU A 153 6.23 3.65 -0.88
N PHE A 154 7.21 2.85 -0.47
CA PHE A 154 6.98 1.46 -0.05
C PHE A 154 7.60 1.07 1.29
N ILE A 155 8.40 1.94 1.93
CA ILE A 155 9.05 1.64 3.20
C ILE A 155 8.07 1.33 4.33
N GLY A 156 6.96 2.06 4.43
CA GLY A 156 5.88 1.77 5.40
C GLY A 156 5.32 0.35 5.26
N PRO A 157 4.80 -0.03 4.07
CA PRO A 157 4.39 -1.40 3.77
C PRO A 157 5.47 -2.45 4.05
N TRP A 158 6.72 -2.16 3.70
CA TRP A 158 7.86 -3.07 3.89
C TRP A 158 8.09 -3.38 5.38
N LEU A 159 8.10 -2.35 6.24
CA LEU A 159 8.25 -2.54 7.68
C LEU A 159 7.06 -3.29 8.28
N ILE A 160 5.83 -2.99 7.85
CA ILE A 160 4.64 -3.70 8.33
C ILE A 160 4.70 -5.20 8.00
N THR A 161 5.11 -5.57 6.79
CA THR A 161 5.21 -7.00 6.42
C THR A 161 6.34 -7.74 7.12
N MET A 162 7.30 -7.05 7.76
CA MET A 162 8.27 -7.67 8.67
C MET A 162 7.63 -8.20 9.97
N PHE A 163 6.37 -7.85 10.23
CA PHE A 163 5.57 -8.31 11.37
C PHE A 163 4.36 -9.13 10.94
N ASP A 164 4.39 -9.74 9.75
CA ASP A 164 3.32 -10.64 9.30
C ASP A 164 3.13 -11.82 10.27
N GLN A 165 1.88 -12.21 10.48
CA GLN A 165 1.54 -13.36 11.35
C GLN A 165 2.04 -14.70 10.77
N SER A 166 2.27 -14.77 9.46
CA SER A 166 2.95 -15.91 8.84
C SER A 166 4.47 -15.79 9.04
N PRO A 167 5.12 -16.71 9.77
CA PRO A 167 6.55 -16.63 10.06
C PRO A 167 7.42 -16.60 8.81
N ASP A 168 7.00 -17.27 7.74
CA ASP A 168 7.73 -17.30 6.47
C ASP A 168 7.70 -15.95 5.76
N VAL A 169 6.54 -15.27 5.75
CA VAL A 169 6.40 -13.93 5.17
C VAL A 169 7.23 -12.93 5.96
N ALA A 170 7.12 -12.92 7.30
CA ALA A 170 7.89 -12.03 8.15
C ALA A 170 9.40 -12.24 7.99
N ARG A 171 9.84 -13.50 7.91
CA ARG A 171 11.25 -13.86 7.69
C ARG A 171 11.74 -13.39 6.32
N ALA A 172 10.97 -13.59 5.26
CA ALA A 172 11.31 -13.13 3.91
C ALA A 172 11.42 -11.60 3.85
N ALA A 173 10.47 -10.87 4.46
CA ALA A 173 10.49 -9.41 4.54
C ALA A 173 11.70 -8.88 5.31
N ARG A 174 12.00 -9.45 6.49
CA ARG A 174 13.18 -9.07 7.30
C ARG A 174 14.47 -9.38 6.56
N ASN A 175 14.55 -10.55 5.92
CA ASN A 175 15.70 -10.90 5.10
C ASN A 175 15.92 -9.89 3.97
N SER A 176 14.83 -9.49 3.29
CA SER A 176 14.85 -8.45 2.26
C SER A 176 15.44 -7.14 2.80
N PHE A 177 14.90 -6.61 3.91
CA PHE A 177 15.37 -5.37 4.51
C PHE A 177 16.83 -5.45 4.96
N ASN A 178 17.19 -6.54 5.65
CA ASN A 178 18.51 -6.76 6.21
C ASN A 178 19.59 -6.98 5.16
N THR A 179 19.22 -7.47 3.97
CA THR A 179 20.14 -7.65 2.84
C THR A 179 20.44 -6.31 2.17
N VAL A 180 19.43 -5.44 2.05
CA VAL A 180 19.56 -4.15 1.37
C VAL A 180 20.25 -3.11 2.24
N PHE A 181 19.96 -3.13 3.55
CA PHE A 181 20.53 -2.20 4.51
C PHE A 181 21.43 -2.94 5.51
N SER A 182 22.74 -2.65 5.42
CA SER A 182 23.72 -3.10 6.40
C SER A 182 23.33 -2.61 7.80
N GLU A 183 23.73 -3.36 8.83
CA GLU A 183 23.27 -3.16 10.21
C GLU A 183 23.48 -1.72 10.71
N ASP A 184 24.63 -1.13 10.39
CA ASP A 184 25.00 0.26 10.69
C ASP A 184 24.11 1.32 10.03
N LYS A 185 23.42 0.98 8.93
CA LYS A 185 22.58 1.92 8.16
C LYS A 185 21.09 1.82 8.47
N ARG A 186 20.66 0.76 9.17
CA ARG A 186 19.23 0.50 9.39
C ARG A 186 18.56 1.63 10.14
N VAL A 187 19.17 2.09 11.23
CA VAL A 187 18.66 3.22 12.03
C VAL A 187 18.53 4.48 11.17
N GLY A 188 19.57 4.84 10.42
CA GLY A 188 19.54 6.04 9.57
C GLY A 188 18.47 5.99 8.48
N VAL A 189 18.15 4.80 7.95
CA VAL A 189 17.04 4.64 6.98
C VAL A 189 15.68 4.85 7.67
N LEU A 190 15.50 4.32 8.88
CA LEU A 190 14.27 4.51 9.65
C LEU A 190 14.08 5.98 10.01
N GLU A 191 15.13 6.68 10.45
CA GLU A 191 15.09 8.11 10.73
C GLU A 191 14.78 8.95 9.48
N PHE A 192 15.44 8.65 8.36
CA PHE A 192 15.23 9.35 7.10
C PHE A 192 13.79 9.22 6.56
N CYS A 193 13.19 8.04 6.73
CA CYS A 193 11.85 7.72 6.26
C CYS A 193 10.77 7.85 7.35
N GLN A 194 11.10 8.31 8.56
CA GLN A 194 10.21 8.22 9.72
C GLN A 194 8.85 8.87 9.45
N LYS A 195 8.85 10.07 8.85
CA LYS A 195 7.63 10.79 8.47
C LYS A 195 6.77 9.95 7.52
N ASP A 196 7.34 9.43 6.44
CA ASP A 196 6.61 8.66 5.42
C ASP A 196 6.06 7.34 6.01
N ILE A 197 6.82 6.69 6.91
CA ILE A 197 6.37 5.50 7.63
C ILE A 197 5.17 5.82 8.51
N LEU A 198 5.25 6.89 9.31
CA LEU A 198 4.17 7.31 10.21
C LEU A 198 2.93 7.77 9.44
N GLU A 199 3.08 8.47 8.32
CA GLU A 199 1.97 8.86 7.45
C GLU A 199 1.24 7.62 6.90
N TYR A 200 1.98 6.62 6.40
CA TYR A 200 1.39 5.38 5.90
C TYR A 200 0.65 4.62 7.02
N VAL A 201 1.28 4.46 8.18
CA VAL A 201 0.69 3.75 9.32
C VAL A 201 -0.56 4.48 9.83
N THR A 202 -0.51 5.80 9.94
CA THR A 202 -1.63 6.63 10.40
C THR A 202 -2.81 6.48 9.46
N GLU A 203 -2.59 6.53 8.14
CA GLU A 203 -3.64 6.29 7.15
C GLU A 203 -4.24 4.89 7.28
N MET A 204 -3.42 3.86 7.49
CA MET A 204 -3.90 2.48 7.70
C MET A 204 -4.75 2.34 8.96
N ILE A 205 -4.38 3.01 10.06
CA ILE A 205 -5.09 2.89 11.35
C ILE A 205 -6.36 3.75 11.38
N LEU A 206 -6.28 5.00 10.92
CA LEU A 206 -7.36 5.98 11.12
C LEU A 206 -8.37 6.03 9.97
N SER A 207 -7.92 5.76 8.75
CA SER A 207 -8.75 5.96 7.55
C SER A 207 -9.24 4.66 6.92
N LYS A 208 -8.54 3.54 7.13
CA LYS A 208 -8.91 2.26 6.50
C LYS A 208 -9.88 1.45 7.36
N THR A 209 -10.76 0.75 6.67
CA THR A 209 -11.71 -0.24 7.18
C THR A 209 -11.60 -1.53 6.36
N PRO A 210 -12.17 -2.67 6.81
CA PRO A 210 -12.22 -3.89 6.01
C PRO A 210 -12.73 -3.68 4.57
N ASP A 211 -13.78 -2.87 4.39
CA ASP A 211 -14.40 -2.55 3.10
C ASP A 211 -13.58 -1.62 2.21
N THR A 212 -12.69 -0.80 2.78
CA THR A 212 -11.79 0.05 1.99
C THR A 212 -10.50 -0.65 1.59
N LEU A 213 -10.09 -1.69 2.33
CA LEU A 213 -8.90 -2.49 2.02
C LEU A 213 -9.19 -3.69 1.10
N SER A 214 -10.45 -4.04 0.93
CA SER A 214 -10.88 -5.22 0.18
C SER A 214 -12.17 -4.96 -0.56
N ASP A 215 -12.36 -5.58 -1.71
CA ASP A 215 -13.62 -5.48 -2.46
C ASP A 215 -14.62 -6.54 -1.94
N PRO A 216 -15.73 -6.16 -1.28
CA PRO A 216 -16.69 -7.10 -0.70
C PRO A 216 -17.42 -7.95 -1.74
N ARG A 217 -17.30 -7.63 -3.04
CA ARG A 217 -17.84 -8.46 -4.13
C ARG A 217 -16.99 -9.69 -4.42
N HIS A 218 -15.73 -9.70 -3.99
CA HIS A 218 -14.75 -10.72 -4.38
C HIS A 218 -14.03 -11.36 -3.18
N VAL A 219 -14.07 -10.73 -2.01
CA VAL A 219 -13.41 -11.21 -0.79
C VAL A 219 -14.47 -11.49 0.25
N THR A 220 -14.37 -12.63 0.94
CA THR A 220 -15.33 -13.00 1.99
C THR A 220 -15.21 -12.04 3.16
N LYS A 221 -16.30 -11.80 3.91
CA LYS A 221 -16.27 -10.92 5.09
C LYS A 221 -15.21 -11.36 6.12
N GLU A 222 -15.03 -12.67 6.28
CA GLU A 222 -14.02 -13.25 7.15
C GLU A 222 -12.61 -12.88 6.67
N ASP A 223 -12.31 -13.10 5.40
CA ASP A 223 -11.00 -12.75 4.81
C ASP A 223 -10.72 -11.24 4.87
N MET A 224 -11.74 -10.41 4.67
CA MET A 224 -11.64 -8.95 4.79
C MET A 224 -11.27 -8.54 6.22
N ALA A 225 -11.97 -9.11 7.21
CA ALA A 225 -11.69 -8.85 8.62
C ALA A 225 -10.30 -9.36 9.03
N ALA A 226 -9.93 -10.57 8.60
CA ALA A 226 -8.62 -11.15 8.87
C ALA A 226 -7.47 -10.33 8.24
N LYS A 227 -7.64 -9.89 6.99
CA LYS A 227 -6.69 -8.99 6.32
C LYS A 227 -6.56 -7.67 7.09
N PHE A 228 -7.68 -7.03 7.43
CA PHE A 228 -7.67 -5.78 8.17
C PHE A 228 -6.97 -5.92 9.52
N ALA A 229 -7.35 -6.91 10.33
CA ALA A 229 -6.74 -7.18 11.63
C ALA A 229 -5.22 -7.42 11.52
N ARG A 230 -4.77 -8.18 10.52
CA ARG A 230 -3.34 -8.40 10.26
C ARG A 230 -2.61 -7.10 9.93
N VAL A 231 -3.17 -6.26 9.05
CA VAL A 231 -2.56 -4.98 8.66
C VAL A 231 -2.45 -4.05 9.87
N ILE A 232 -3.52 -3.91 10.65
CA ILE A 232 -3.53 -3.06 11.86
C ILE A 232 -2.54 -3.58 12.91
N SER A 233 -2.49 -4.89 13.14
CA SER A 233 -1.50 -5.50 14.04
C SER A 233 -0.07 -5.20 13.58
N GLY A 234 0.22 -5.32 12.28
CA GLY A 234 1.53 -4.98 11.74
C GLY A 234 1.86 -3.48 11.85
N CYS A 235 0.86 -2.59 11.76
CA CYS A 235 1.03 -1.15 11.98
C CYS A 235 1.47 -0.84 13.41
N PHE A 236 0.85 -1.44 14.42
CA PHE A 236 1.25 -1.25 15.82
C PHE A 236 2.67 -1.77 16.09
N ASN A 237 3.02 -2.94 15.55
CA ASN A 237 4.39 -3.46 15.66
C ASN A 237 5.41 -2.54 14.96
N CYS A 238 5.04 -1.97 13.82
CA CYS A 238 5.88 -1.00 13.09
C CYS A 238 6.14 0.25 13.94
N ILE A 239 5.11 0.82 14.58
CA ILE A 239 5.27 1.98 15.47
C ILE A 239 6.24 1.65 16.61
N CYS A 240 6.04 0.52 17.30
CA CYS A 240 6.93 0.09 18.39
C CYS A 240 8.37 -0.18 17.94
N HIS A 241 8.60 -0.39 16.65
CA HIS A 241 9.93 -0.64 16.09
C HIS A 241 10.70 0.64 15.75
N ILE A 242 10.00 1.74 15.47
CA ILE A 242 10.59 3.01 15.00
C ILE A 242 10.63 4.12 16.06
N ILE A 243 10.02 3.88 17.23
CA ILE A 243 10.10 4.72 18.44
C ILE A 243 11.16 4.14 19.36
#